data_AF-A0A6S7EAX9-F1
#
_entry.id   AF-A0A6S7EAX9-F1
#
_cell.length_a   1.000
_cell.length_b   1.000
_cell.length_c   1.000
_cell.angle_alpha   90.00
_cell.angle_beta   90.00
_cell.angle_gamma   90.00
#
_symmetry.space_group_name_H-M   'P 1'
#
loop_
_entity.id
_entity.type
_entity.pdbx_description
1 polymer ?
#
loop_
_entity_poly.entity_id
_entity_poly.type
_entity_poly.pdbx_seq_one_letter_code
_entity_poly.pdbx_strand_id
1 'polypeptide(L)'
;MLTRGTSGVPVRARSASVERKGAALSRTAAMMCSRAKFQRWVVSRIGAAPEGVSPSQHAAQYVRDICGITSRAQLDHHALAAGMFHEAIRKPFLEWSGIYG
;
A
#
# COMPACT_ATOMS: atom_id res chain seq x y z
N MET A 1 -42.20 -23.50 -15.84
CA MET A 1 -41.96 -22.17 -16.41
C MET A 1 -41.08 -21.36 -15.46
N LEU A 2 -39.88 -20.94 -15.94
CA LEU A 2 -39.17 -19.66 -15.71
C LEU A 2 -39.28 -18.96 -14.33
N THR A 3 -38.27 -18.38 -13.66
CA THR A 3 -36.78 -18.31 -13.68
C THR A 3 -36.39 -17.30 -12.58
N ARG A 4 -35.19 -17.45 -11.98
CA ARG A 4 -34.30 -16.40 -11.40
C ARG A 4 -34.77 -15.61 -10.16
N GLY A 5 -33.91 -15.24 -9.20
CA GLY A 5 -32.46 -15.37 -9.11
C GLY A 5 -31.90 -14.88 -7.77
N THR A 6 -30.84 -15.57 -7.31
CA THR A 6 -29.59 -15.02 -6.78
C THR A 6 -29.61 -13.56 -6.29
N SER A 7 -29.33 -13.35 -5.00
CA SER A 7 -28.13 -12.62 -4.57
C SER A 7 -27.97 -12.72 -3.06
N GLY A 8 -27.18 -13.71 -2.62
CA GLY A 8 -26.53 -13.65 -1.32
C GLY A 8 -25.54 -12.51 -1.35
N VAL A 9 -25.88 -11.40 -0.68
CA VAL A 9 -24.93 -10.33 -0.40
C VAL A 9 -24.32 -10.66 0.96
N PRO A 10 -23.09 -11.20 1.06
CA PRO A 10 -22.40 -11.14 2.34
C PRO A 10 -22.11 -9.66 2.60
N VAL A 11 -22.85 -9.09 3.54
CA VAL A 11 -22.48 -7.84 4.19
C VAL A 11 -21.02 -7.96 4.61
N ARG A 12 -20.16 -7.17 3.96
CA ARG A 12 -18.73 -7.05 4.25
C ARG A 12 -18.58 -7.03 5.77
N ALA A 13 -18.03 -8.10 6.32
CA ALA A 13 -17.71 -8.20 7.73
C ALA A 13 -16.86 -6.99 8.10
N ARG A 14 -17.47 -6.04 8.79
CA ARG A 14 -16.76 -4.98 9.50
C ARG A 14 -16.14 -5.66 10.71
N SER A 15 -15.05 -6.39 10.50
CA SER A 15 -14.20 -6.86 11.59
C SER A 15 -13.41 -5.66 12.10
N ALA A 16 -14.11 -4.77 12.78
CA ALA A 16 -13.52 -3.80 13.69
C ALA A 16 -13.58 -4.46 15.07
N SER A 17 -12.43 -4.76 15.67
CA SER A 17 -12.11 -4.43 17.08
C SER A 17 -11.06 -5.33 17.77
N VAL A 18 -10.48 -6.33 17.10
CA VAL A 18 -9.34 -7.10 17.66
C VAL A 18 -8.16 -6.94 16.71
N GLU A 19 -6.98 -6.55 17.21
CA GLU A 19 -5.71 -6.24 16.48
C GLU A 19 -5.41 -4.74 16.20
N ARG A 20 -5.52 -3.88 17.22
CA ARG A 20 -5.08 -2.47 17.15
C ARG A 20 -3.56 -2.26 16.93
N LYS A 21 -2.75 -3.32 16.90
CA LYS A 21 -1.30 -3.26 16.59
C LYS A 21 -1.00 -3.57 15.12
N GLY A 22 -1.94 -4.23 14.43
CA GLY A 22 -1.76 -4.79 13.09
C GLY A 22 -2.26 -3.91 11.93
N ALA A 23 -2.48 -2.61 12.13
CA ALA A 23 -2.96 -1.72 11.06
C ALA A 23 -2.25 -0.36 11.02
N ALA A 24 -1.23 -0.18 11.85
CA ALA A 24 -0.52 1.09 11.93
C ALA A 24 0.34 1.29 10.67
N LEU A 25 1.07 0.26 10.25
CA LEU A 25 1.98 0.36 9.11
C LEU A 25 1.23 0.40 7.79
N SER A 26 0.19 -0.42 7.63
CA SER A 26 -0.66 -0.44 6.44
C SER A 26 -1.33 0.93 6.20
N ARG A 27 -1.86 1.57 7.26
CA ARG A 27 -2.41 2.93 7.14
C ARG A 27 -1.35 3.96 6.82
N THR A 28 -0.20 3.93 7.49
CA THR A 28 0.90 4.84 7.19
C THR A 28 1.40 4.69 5.75
N ALA A 29 1.56 3.46 5.27
CA ALA A 29 1.94 3.17 3.90
C ALA A 29 0.88 3.68 2.91
N ALA A 30 -0.41 3.48 3.20
CA ALA A 30 -1.49 4.00 2.37
C ALA A 30 -1.48 5.54 2.30
N MET A 31 -1.36 6.22 3.43
CA MET A 31 -1.25 7.68 3.47
C MET A 31 -0.03 8.18 2.70
N MET A 32 1.12 7.50 2.84
CA MET A 32 2.34 7.83 2.11
C MET A 32 2.17 7.68 0.59
N CYS A 33 1.55 6.59 0.12
CA CYS A 33 1.25 6.36 -1.29
C CYS A 33 0.34 7.44 -1.89
N SER A 34 -0.52 8.06 -1.08
CA SER A 34 -1.39 9.15 -1.51
C SER A 34 -0.67 10.50 -1.62
N ARG A 35 0.56 10.65 -1.11
CA ARG A 35 1.31 11.91 -1.18
C ARG A 35 1.94 12.10 -2.55
N ALA A 36 1.69 13.24 -3.19
CA ALA A 36 2.28 13.59 -4.48
C ALA A 36 3.82 13.52 -4.50
N LYS A 37 4.50 13.90 -3.41
CA LYS A 37 5.96 13.81 -3.29
C LYS A 37 6.46 12.36 -3.38
N PHE A 38 5.76 11.44 -2.73
CA PHE A 38 6.10 10.02 -2.77
C PHE A 38 5.80 9.43 -4.15
N GLN A 39 4.67 9.79 -4.76
CA GLN A 39 4.33 9.38 -6.12
C GLN A 39 5.40 9.82 -7.11
N ARG A 40 5.87 11.08 -7.04
CA ARG A 40 6.97 11.59 -7.87
C ARG A 40 8.27 10.81 -7.66
N TRP A 41 8.59 10.46 -6.42
CA TRP A 41 9.76 9.63 -6.12
C TRP A 41 9.65 8.24 -6.74
N VAL A 42 8.48 7.58 -6.60
CA VAL A 42 8.22 6.28 -7.26
C VAL A 42 8.38 6.41 -8.77
N VAL A 43 7.85 7.49 -9.36
CA VAL A 43 8.01 7.74 -10.81
C VAL A 43 9.48 7.91 -11.20
N SER A 44 10.29 8.56 -10.37
CA SER A 44 11.73 8.67 -10.58
C SER A 44 12.48 7.33 -10.48
N ARG A 45 11.90 6.31 -9.85
CA ARG A 45 12.54 5.00 -9.61
C ARG A 45 12.13 3.96 -10.65
N ILE A 46 10.83 3.85 -10.92
CA ILE A 46 10.26 2.80 -11.77
C ILE A 46 9.52 3.33 -13.00
N GLY A 47 9.53 4.66 -13.21
CA GLY A 47 8.84 5.30 -14.33
C GLY A 47 7.41 5.72 -14.03
N ALA A 48 6.76 6.38 -15.00
CA ALA A 48 5.40 6.87 -14.87
C ALA A 48 4.40 5.74 -14.66
N ALA A 49 3.29 6.04 -13.97
CA ALA A 49 2.20 5.09 -13.86
C ALA A 49 1.64 4.77 -15.26
N PRO A 50 1.34 3.50 -15.57
CA PRO A 50 0.74 3.11 -16.84
C PRO A 50 -0.66 3.73 -17.00
N GLU A 51 -1.10 3.87 -18.24
CA GLU A 51 -2.41 4.45 -18.55
C GLU A 51 -3.55 3.69 -17.85
N GLY A 52 -4.47 4.44 -17.24
CA GLY A 52 -5.58 3.88 -16.46
C GLY A 52 -5.25 3.51 -15.01
N VAL A 53 -3.99 3.62 -14.57
CA VAL A 53 -3.60 3.38 -13.17
C VAL A 53 -3.38 4.70 -12.43
N SER A 54 -4.03 4.84 -11.28
CA SER A 54 -3.83 6.03 -10.45
C SER A 54 -2.41 6.09 -9.88
N PRO A 55 -1.77 7.27 -9.76
CA PRO A 55 -0.42 7.39 -9.18
C PRO A 55 -0.29 6.78 -7.79
N SER A 56 -1.35 6.83 -6.99
CA SER A 56 -1.41 6.22 -5.65
C SER A 56 -1.46 4.69 -5.70
N GLN A 57 -2.13 4.10 -6.70
CA GLN A 57 -2.15 2.65 -6.92
C GLN A 57 -0.80 2.17 -7.43
N HIS A 58 -0.17 2.93 -8.33
CA HIS A 58 1.17 2.66 -8.82
C HIS A 58 2.20 2.67 -7.67
N ALA A 59 2.15 3.68 -6.80
CA ALA A 59 2.97 3.75 -5.59
C ALA A 59 2.71 2.57 -4.63
N ALA A 60 1.45 2.17 -4.46
CA ALA A 60 1.10 1.02 -3.64
C ALA A 60 1.55 -0.33 -4.25
N GLN A 61 1.60 -0.44 -5.57
CA GLN A 61 2.15 -1.61 -6.26
C GLN A 61 3.67 -1.68 -6.05
N TYR A 62 4.37 -0.55 -6.18
CA TYR A 62 5.81 -0.48 -5.89
C TYR A 62 6.15 -0.93 -4.47
N VAL A 63 5.41 -0.47 -3.46
CA VAL A 63 5.62 -0.90 -2.07
C VAL A 63 5.45 -2.41 -1.91
N ARG A 64 4.44 -2.98 -2.56
CA ARG A 64 4.14 -4.41 -2.51
C ARG A 64 5.23 -5.25 -3.14
N ASP A 65 5.72 -4.83 -4.29
CA ASP A 65 6.79 -5.48 -5.03
C ASP A 65 8.09 -5.52 -4.22
N ILE A 66 8.54 -4.36 -3.71
CA ILE A 66 9.76 -4.24 -2.91
C ILE A 66 9.68 -5.02 -1.59
N CYS A 67 8.52 -5.02 -0.93
CA CYS A 67 8.35 -5.73 0.33
C CYS A 67 7.99 -7.21 0.16
N GLY A 68 7.81 -7.70 -1.07
CA GLY A 68 7.41 -9.09 -1.36
C GLY A 68 6.03 -9.48 -0.81
N ILE A 69 5.10 -8.54 -0.77
CA ILE A 69 3.74 -8.75 -0.22
C ILE A 69 2.66 -8.50 -1.27
N THR A 70 1.54 -9.19 -1.17
CA THR A 70 0.41 -9.01 -2.11
C THR A 70 -0.60 -7.98 -1.59
N SER A 71 -0.62 -7.75 -0.28
CA SER A 71 -1.51 -6.80 0.38
C SER A 71 -0.78 -5.96 1.43
N ARG A 72 -1.07 -4.64 1.48
CA ARG A 72 -0.48 -3.73 2.48
C ARG A 72 -0.79 -4.12 3.92
N ALA A 73 -1.89 -4.83 4.17
CA ALA A 73 -2.20 -5.36 5.50
C ALA A 73 -1.14 -6.35 6.01
N GLN A 74 -0.42 -7.03 5.10
CA GLN A 74 0.67 -7.93 5.47
C GLN A 74 1.87 -7.21 6.09
N LEU A 75 2.04 -5.91 5.83
CA LEU A 75 3.11 -5.11 6.47
C LEU A 75 3.04 -5.16 7.98
N ASP A 76 1.84 -5.26 8.53
CA ASP A 76 1.63 -5.23 9.96
C ASP A 76 1.77 -6.61 10.63
N HIS A 77 1.66 -7.69 9.86
CA HIS A 77 1.79 -9.07 10.36
C HIS A 77 3.18 -9.66 10.09
N HIS A 78 3.92 -9.13 9.11
CA HIS A 78 5.23 -9.62 8.73
C HIS A 78 6.33 -8.61 9.09
N ALA A 79 7.05 -8.89 10.19
CA ALA A 79 8.16 -8.06 10.64
C ALA A 79 9.25 -7.85 9.57
N LEU A 80 9.49 -8.85 8.72
CA LEU A 80 10.42 -8.74 7.59
C LEU A 80 9.94 -7.71 6.56
N ALA A 81 8.66 -7.76 6.17
CA ALA A 81 8.08 -6.79 5.23
C ALA A 81 8.06 -5.38 5.83
N ALA A 82 7.80 -5.25 7.14
CA ALA A 82 7.93 -3.99 7.85
C ALA A 82 9.36 -3.47 7.80
N GLY A 83 10.37 -4.30 8.07
CA GLY A 83 11.78 -3.94 7.96
C GLY A 83 12.15 -3.46 6.56
N MET A 84 11.76 -4.22 5.52
CA MET A 84 11.97 -3.84 4.12
C MET A 84 11.30 -2.51 3.78
N PHE A 85 10.08 -2.26 4.26
CA PHE A 85 9.42 -0.97 4.07
C PHE A 85 10.23 0.20 4.66
N HIS A 86 10.90 0.01 5.80
CA HIS A 86 11.71 1.08 6.39
C HIS A 86 13.04 1.25 5.65
N GLU A 87 13.73 0.15 5.40
CA GLU A 87 15.08 0.15 4.82
C GLU A 87 15.06 0.48 3.32
N ALA A 88 14.22 -0.20 2.55
CA ALA A 88 14.23 -0.10 1.09
C ALA A 88 13.31 1.01 0.54
N ILE A 89 12.41 1.55 1.37
CA ILE A 89 11.45 2.56 0.93
C ILE A 89 11.60 3.86 1.72
N ARG A 90 11.46 3.84 3.05
CA ARG A 90 11.49 5.10 3.83
C ARG A 90 12.84 5.79 3.80
N LYS A 91 13.95 5.07 4.01
CA LYS A 91 15.31 5.66 3.97
C LYS A 91 15.62 6.33 2.62
N PRO A 92 15.55 5.63 1.47
CA PRO A 92 15.89 6.26 0.19
C PRO A 92 14.87 7.33 -0.23
N PHE A 93 13.61 7.22 0.19
CA PHE A 93 12.65 8.31 -0.01
C PHE A 93 13.06 9.56 0.79
N LEU A 94 13.48 9.41 2.06
CA LEU A 94 13.90 10.52 2.89
C LEU A 94 15.14 11.21 2.31
N GLU A 95 16.14 10.43 1.89
CA GLU A 95 17.36 10.93 1.23
C GLU A 95 17.02 11.69 -0.04
N TRP A 96 16.21 11.11 -0.93
CA TRP A 96 15.76 11.80 -2.15
C TRP A 96 14.90 13.04 -1.86
N SER A 97 14.10 13.00 -0.79
CA SER A 97 13.20 14.09 -0.45
C SER A 97 13.92 15.34 0.07
N GLY A 98 15.22 15.25 0.35
CA GLY A 98 16.02 16.37 0.86
C GLY A 98 15.64 16.79 2.28
N ILE A 99 15.02 15.90 3.07
CA ILE A 99 14.72 16.16 4.49
C ILE A 99 15.98 15.98 5.36
N TYR A 100 17.01 15.31 4.83
CA TYR A 100 18.39 15.36 5.35
C TYR A 100 19.21 16.43 4.59
N GLY A 101 18.72 17.67 4.61
CA GLY A 101 19.41 18.85 4.09
C GLY A 101 19.46 19.92 5.16
#